data_AF-A0A6B2D8V9-F1
#
_entry.id   AF-A0A6B2D8V9-F1
#
_cell.length_a   1.000
_cell.length_b   1.000
_cell.length_c   1.000
_cell.angle_alpha   90.00
_cell.angle_beta   90.00
_cell.angle_gamma   90.00
#
_symmetry.space_group_name_H-M   'P 1'
#
loop_
_entity.id
_entity.type
_entity.pdbx_description
1 polymer ?
#
loop_
_entity_poly.entity_id
_entity_poly.type
_entity_poly.pdbx_seq_one_letter_code
_entity_poly.pdbx_strand_id
1 'polypeptide(L)' 'VGDCRIALGGVATRPWRAAEAERTLRGLPLTAEHARRAGEIAFAGARPGTHNGFRIELGIRTVADAVLMAGERATR' A
#
# COMPACT_ATOMS: atom_id res chain seq x y z
N VAL A 1 -0.67 -8.47 -12.34
CA VAL A 1 -0.88 -9.03 -10.98
C VAL A 1 -2.15 -9.86 -10.98
N GLY A 2 -2.08 -11.15 -10.60
CA GLY A 2 -3.24 -12.07 -10.58
C GLY A 2 -4.11 -11.91 -9.32
N ASP A 3 -3.51 -12.09 -8.14
CA ASP A 3 -4.12 -11.76 -6.84
C ASP A 3 -3.14 -10.93 -6.00
N CYS A 4 -3.67 -10.08 -5.12
CA CYS A 4 -2.91 -9.24 -4.21
C CYS A 4 -3.75 -8.93 -2.97
N ARG A 5 -3.12 -9.00 -1.79
CA ARG A 5 -3.71 -8.64 -0.50
C ARG A 5 -2.78 -7.70 0.23
N ILE A 6 -3.29 -6.56 0.67
CA ILE A 6 -2.50 -5.51 1.34
C ILE A 6 -3.12 -5.25 2.72
N ALA A 7 -2.32 -5.45 3.76
CA ALA A 7 -2.70 -5.15 5.15
C ALA A 7 -1.67 -4.22 5.79
N LEU A 8 -2.16 -3.27 6.59
CA LEU A 8 -1.37 -2.24 7.26
C LEU A 8 -1.44 -2.43 8.78
N GLY A 9 -0.27 -2.44 9.43
CA GLY A 9 -0.14 -2.44 10.89
C GLY A 9 0.52 -1.16 11.40
N GLY A 10 0.22 -0.77 12.65
CA GLY A 10 0.89 0.37 13.31
C GLY A 10 0.47 1.77 12.85
N VAL A 11 -0.42 1.88 11.86
CA VAL A 11 -0.94 3.15 11.31
C VAL A 11 -2.41 3.43 11.67
N ALA A 12 -3.10 2.46 12.26
CA ALA A 12 -4.48 2.54 12.71
C ALA A 12 -4.66 1.80 14.05
N THR A 13 -5.84 1.94 14.68
CA THR A 13 -6.16 1.29 15.97
C THR A 13 -6.31 -0.23 15.86
N ARG A 14 -6.55 -0.75 14.65
CA ARG A 14 -6.63 -2.18 14.32
C ARG A 14 -5.91 -2.43 13.00
N PRO A 15 -5.48 -3.68 12.69
CA PRO A 15 -4.99 -4.02 11.36
C PRO A 15 -5.98 -3.58 10.28
N TRP A 16 -5.50 -2.86 9.27
CA TRP A 16 -6.33 -2.30 8.22
C TRP A 16 -6.06 -3.01 6.89
N ARG A 17 -7.10 -3.52 6.24
CA ARG A 17 -6.97 -4.06 4.88
C ARG A 17 -7.23 -2.98 3.83
N ALA A 18 -6.24 -2.73 2.98
CA ALA A 18 -6.32 -1.72 1.92
C ALA A 18 -6.98 -2.30 0.64
N ALA A 19 -8.23 -2.73 0.74
CA ALA A 19 -8.96 -3.40 -0.35
C ALA A 19 -9.05 -2.55 -1.63
N GLU A 20 -9.07 -1.22 -1.51
CA GLU A 20 -9.12 -0.31 -2.66
C GLU A 20 -7.79 -0.29 -3.43
N ALA A 21 -6.68 -0.26 -2.70
CA ALA A 21 -5.34 -0.35 -3.27
C ALA A 21 -5.09 -1.71 -3.94
N GLU A 22 -5.62 -2.80 -3.37
CA GLU A 22 -5.57 -4.12 -4.01
C GLU A 22 -6.24 -4.11 -5.39
N ARG A 23 -7.42 -3.47 -5.50
CA ARG A 23 -8.16 -3.39 -6.77
C ARG A 23 -7.38 -2.64 -7.85
N THR A 24 -6.58 -1.65 -7.48
CA THR A 24 -5.82 -0.87 -8.47
C THR A 24 -4.62 -1.61 -9.03
N LEU A 25 -4.18 -2.69 -8.40
CA LEU A 25 -3.05 -3.49 -8.89
C LEU A 25 -3.50 -4.68 -9.75
N ARG A 26 -4.71 -5.22 -9.51
CA ARG A 26 -5.20 -6.40 -10.25
C ARG A 26 -5.24 -6.14 -11.75
N GLY A 27 -4.72 -7.09 -12.53
CA GLY A 27 -4.67 -7.00 -13.99
C GLY A 27 -3.60 -6.06 -14.56
N LEU A 28 -2.95 -5.22 -13.73
CA LEU A 28 -1.89 -4.31 -14.19
C LEU A 28 -0.49 -4.92 -14.06
N PRO A 29 0.48 -4.44 -14.86
CA PRO A 29 1.89 -4.75 -14.62
C PRO A 29 2.33 -4.13 -13.30
N LEU A 30 3.10 -4.88 -12.51
CA LEU A 30 3.58 -4.37 -11.23
C LEU A 30 4.81 -3.48 -11.45
N THR A 31 4.59 -2.17 -11.53
CA THR A 31 5.64 -1.15 -11.68
C THR A 31 5.75 -0.29 -10.43
N ALA A 32 6.85 0.45 -10.26
CA ALA A 32 7.02 1.38 -9.15
C ALA A 32 5.91 2.45 -9.11
N GLU A 33 5.47 2.93 -10.26
CA GLU A 33 4.37 3.89 -10.39
C GLU A 33 3.04 3.30 -9.89
N HIS A 34 2.66 2.11 -10.37
CA HIS A 34 1.43 1.45 -9.92
C HIS A 34 1.48 1.09 -8.43
N ALA A 35 2.64 0.68 -7.92
CA ALA A 35 2.84 0.39 -6.51
C ALA A 35 2.70 1.66 -5.64
N ARG A 36 3.28 2.78 -6.06
CA ARG A 36 3.12 4.07 -5.38
C ARG A 36 1.68 4.54 -5.38
N ARG A 37 0.98 4.45 -6.53
CA ARG A 37 -0.45 4.79 -6.62
C ARG A 37 -1.31 3.93 -5.68
N ALA A 38 -1.01 2.64 -5.55
CA ALA A 38 -1.68 1.77 -4.59
C ALA A 38 -1.44 2.25 -3.14
N GLY A 39 -0.23 2.67 -2.80
CA GLY A 39 0.08 3.31 -1.52
C GLY A 39 -0.73 4.59 -1.29
N GLU A 40 -0.78 5.50 -2.27
CA GLU A 40 -1.57 6.74 -2.19
C GLU A 40 -3.06 6.45 -1.94
N ILE A 41 -3.62 5.46 -2.63
CA ILE A 41 -5.01 5.03 -2.45
C ILE A 41 -5.22 4.40 -1.06
N ALA A 42 -4.27 3.62 -0.57
CA ALA A 42 -4.34 3.03 0.77
C ALA A 42 -4.41 4.09 1.88
N PHE A 43 -3.89 5.30 1.64
CA PHE A 43 -3.86 6.42 2.59
C PHE A 43 -4.78 7.60 2.20
N ALA A 44 -5.58 7.50 1.14
CA ALA A 44 -6.41 8.60 0.65
C ALA A 44 -7.41 9.14 1.69
N GLY A 45 -7.90 8.28 2.59
CA GLY A 45 -8.78 8.63 3.71
C GLY A 45 -8.06 8.88 5.04
N ALA A 46 -6.73 8.82 5.07
CA ALA A 46 -5.95 8.94 6.30
C ALA A 46 -6.07 10.36 6.88
N ARG A 47 -6.40 10.44 8.16
CA ARG A 47 -6.44 11.70 8.91
C ARG A 47 -5.32 11.68 9.95
N PRO A 48 -4.29 12.52 9.79
CA PRO A 48 -3.23 12.57 10.77
C PRO A 48 -3.70 13.33 12.01
N GLY A 49 -3.20 12.90 13.17
CA GLY A 49 -3.18 13.72 14.38
C GLY A 49 -1.98 14.68 14.39
N THR A 50 -1.88 15.47 15.45
CA THR A 50 -0.94 16.60 15.57
C THR A 50 0.53 16.25 15.30
N HIS A 51 0.98 15.07 15.71
CA HIS A 51 2.40 14.69 15.66
C HIS A 51 2.72 13.53 14.72
N ASN A 52 1.75 13.02 13.96
CA ASN A 52 1.93 11.81 13.15
C ASN A 52 1.65 12.00 11.66
N GLY A 53 1.57 13.25 11.17
CA GLY A 53 1.41 13.57 9.74
C GLY A 53 2.40 12.87 8.83
N PHE A 54 3.66 12.72 9.28
CA PHE A 54 4.70 12.02 8.54
C PHE A 54 4.37 10.55 8.23
N ARG A 55 3.49 9.91 9.02
CA ARG A 55 3.13 8.50 8.81
C ARG A 55 2.38 8.26 7.52
N ILE A 56 1.75 9.28 6.94
CA ILE A 56 1.03 9.17 5.67
C ILE A 56 2.03 8.89 4.54
N GLU A 57 2.99 9.80 4.31
CA GLU A 57 3.99 9.61 3.24
C GLU A 57 4.88 8.37 3.51
N LEU A 58 5.27 8.14 4.77
CA LEU A 58 6.01 6.94 5.14
C LEU A 58 5.22 5.66 4.80
N GLY A 59 3.93 5.66 5.10
CA GLY A 59 3.05 4.53 4.83
C GLY A 59 2.85 4.28 3.34
N ILE A 60 2.65 5.34 2.54
CA ILE A 60 2.55 5.27 1.08
C ILE A 60 3.79 4.59 0.49
N ARG A 61 4.99 5.07 0.88
CA ARG A 61 6.26 4.51 0.42
C ARG A 61 6.44 3.05 0.86
N THR A 62 6.11 2.75 2.11
CA THR A 62 6.21 1.39 2.67
C THR A 62 5.31 0.41 1.93
N VAL A 63 4.08 0.82 1.57
CA VAL A 63 3.19 -0.01 0.75
C VAL A 63 3.80 -0.27 -0.62
N ALA A 64 4.29 0.77 -1.29
CA ALA A 64 4.91 0.63 -2.60
C ALA A 64 6.07 -0.36 -2.58
N ASP A 65 6.99 -0.18 -1.63
CA ASP A 65 8.17 -1.05 -1.44
C ASP A 65 7.75 -2.49 -1.14
N ALA A 66 6.81 -2.70 -0.20
CA ALA A 66 6.37 -4.03 0.20
C ALA A 66 5.70 -4.79 -0.96
N VAL A 67 4.89 -4.11 -1.77
CA VAL A 67 4.22 -4.73 -2.92
C VAL A 67 5.26 -5.13 -3.99
N LEU A 68 6.21 -4.25 -4.30
CA LEU A 68 7.29 -4.55 -5.25
C LEU A 68 8.11 -5.76 -4.80
N MET A 69 8.55 -5.76 -3.54
CA MET A 69 9.30 -6.89 -2.96
C MET A 69 8.49 -8.19 -2.95
N ALA A 70 7.17 -8.12 -2.75
CA ALA A 70 6.30 -9.30 -2.81
C ALA A 70 6.20 -9.84 -4.24
N GLY A 71 6.08 -8.97 -5.24
CA GLY A 71 6.04 -9.35 -6.65
C GLY A 71 7.34 -9.99 -7.14
N GLU A 72 8.49 -9.45 -6.72
CA GLU A 72 9.80 -10.06 -6.99
C GLU A 72 9.89 -11.48 -6.42
N ARG A 73 9.43 -11.69 -5.18
CA ARG A 73 9.42 -13.01 -4.55
C ARG A 73 8.43 -13.98 -5.19
N ALA A 74 7.28 -13.49 -5.66
CA ALA A 74 6.26 -14.32 -6.30
C ALA A 74 6.68 -14.82 -7.70
N THR A 75 7.71 -14.21 -8.30
CA THR A 75 8.27 -14.60 -9.60
C THR A 75 9.44 -15.59 -9.47
N ARG A 76 9.93 -15.81 -8.24
CA ARG A 76 10.95 -16.85 -7.94
C ARG A 76 10.27 -18.17 -7.61
#